data_AF-A0A0M9WMV5-F1
#
_entry.id   AF-A0A0M9WMV5-F1
#
_cell.length_a   1.000
_cell.length_b   1.000
_cell.length_c   1.000
_cell.angle_alpha   90.00
_cell.angle_beta   90.00
_cell.angle_gamma   90.00
#
_symmetry.space_group_name_H-M   'P 1'
#
loop_
_entity.id
_entity.type
_entity.pdbx_description
1 polymer ?
#
loop_
_entity_poly.entity_id
_entity_poly.type
_entity_poly.pdbx_seq_one_letter_code
_entity_poly.pdbx_strand_id
1 'polypeptide(L)'
;MLLAVGPASATPPVATPEPGGIIRMDLAPGETWECEGWSLEPPYLQVIPDFYKFETGPNPMFFRYTPGTRVFIQCIGTGAPYYYVGPVVTAIP
;
A
#
# COMPACT_ATOMS: atom_id res chain seq x y z
N MET A 1 -20.56 21.57 -8.43
CA MET A 1 -19.53 21.37 -7.39
C MET A 1 -18.24 21.01 -8.08
N LEU A 2 -17.25 21.90 -8.08
CA LEU A 2 -15.90 21.58 -8.50
C LEU A 2 -15.30 20.75 -7.35
N LEU A 3 -15.17 19.43 -7.52
CA LEU A 3 -14.42 18.60 -6.58
C LEU A 3 -12.98 19.11 -6.62
N ALA A 4 -12.56 19.79 -5.55
CA ALA A 4 -11.19 20.20 -5.38
C ALA A 4 -10.34 18.93 -5.33
N VAL A 5 -9.77 18.56 -6.46
CA VAL A 5 -8.67 17.59 -6.50
C VAL A 5 -7.53 18.32 -5.80
N GLY A 6 -7.28 17.97 -4.55
CA GLY A 6 -6.16 18.52 -3.79
C GLY A 6 -4.85 18.32 -4.57
N PRO A 7 -3.84 19.20 -4.38
CA PRO A 7 -2.53 18.97 -4.97
C PRO A 7 -2.00 17.59 -4.53
N ALA A 8 -1.37 16.86 -5.45
CA ALA A 8 -0.77 15.57 -5.13
C ALA A 8 0.20 15.72 -3.95
N SER A 9 0.02 14.91 -2.91
CA SER A 9 0.65 15.08 -1.60
C SER A 9 2.15 14.74 -1.61
N ALA A 10 2.61 13.98 -2.61
CA ALA A 10 3.96 13.42 -2.73
C ALA A 10 4.41 12.63 -1.48
N THR A 11 3.47 12.36 -0.57
CA THR A 11 3.70 11.75 0.74
C THR A 11 3.35 10.28 0.61
N PRO A 12 4.35 9.38 0.67
CA PRO A 12 4.09 7.97 0.50
C PRO A 12 3.12 7.42 1.55
N PRO A 13 2.24 6.49 1.17
CA PRO A 13 1.35 5.85 2.13
C PRO A 13 2.14 4.99 3.11
N VAL A 14 1.63 4.89 4.34
CA VAL A 14 2.27 4.11 5.41
C VAL A 14 1.59 2.76 5.55
N ALA A 15 2.39 1.69 5.46
CA ALA A 15 1.93 0.33 5.68
C ALA A 15 1.56 0.12 7.16
N THR A 16 0.29 -0.20 7.42
CA THR A 16 -0.26 -0.42 8.75
C THR A 16 -0.81 -1.84 8.86
N PRO A 17 -0.26 -2.72 9.71
CA PRO A 17 -0.82 -4.04 9.94
C PRO A 17 -2.19 -3.98 10.63
N GLU A 18 -3.12 -4.79 10.14
CA GLU A 18 -4.45 -5.04 10.69
C GLU A 18 -4.65 -6.55 10.93
N PRO A 19 -5.53 -6.94 11.88
CA PRO A 19 -5.87 -8.34 12.12
C PRO A 19 -6.32 -9.09 10.87
N GLY A 20 -6.08 -10.39 10.82
CA GLY A 20 -6.39 -11.25 9.68
C GLY A 20 -5.35 -11.21 8.56
N GLY A 21 -4.13 -10.78 8.87
CA GLY A 21 -3.02 -10.70 7.91
C GLY A 21 -3.15 -9.58 6.88
N ILE A 22 -3.90 -8.52 7.21
CA ILE A 22 -4.15 -7.40 6.33
C ILE A 22 -3.09 -6.33 6.55
N ILE A 23 -2.55 -5.78 5.47
CA ILE A 23 -1.76 -4.54 5.49
C ILE A 23 -2.59 -3.45 4.82
N ARG A 24 -3.01 -2.46 5.59
CA ARG A 24 -3.72 -1.29 5.11
C ARG A 24 -2.74 -0.17 4.79
N MET A 25 -3.04 0.58 3.75
CA MET A 25 -2.36 1.82 3.40
C MET A 25 -3.39 2.91 3.13
N ASP A 26 -3.36 3.95 3.94
CA ASP A 26 -4.20 5.14 3.73
C ASP A 26 -3.57 6.05 2.68
N LEU A 27 -4.38 6.44 1.70
CA LEU A 27 -3.95 7.32 0.62
C LEU A 27 -4.45 8.74 0.86
N ALA A 28 -3.58 9.72 0.69
CA ALA A 28 -3.98 11.12 0.71
C ALA A 28 -4.92 11.43 -0.49
N PRO A 29 -6.00 12.21 -0.30
CA PRO A 29 -6.88 12.61 -1.40
C PRO A 29 -6.12 13.26 -2.56
N GLY A 30 -6.49 12.91 -3.79
CA GLY A 30 -5.98 13.58 -5.01
C GLY A 30 -4.63 13.07 -5.53
N GLU A 31 -4.03 12.08 -4.87
CA GLU A 31 -2.85 11.38 -5.39
C GLU A 31 -3.20 9.95 -5.79
N THR A 32 -2.71 9.56 -6.96
CA THR A 32 -2.84 8.20 -7.45
C THR A 32 -1.53 7.48 -7.23
N TRP A 33 -1.63 6.31 -6.62
CA TRP A 33 -0.50 5.49 -6.24
C TRP A 33 -0.55 4.15 -6.95
N GLU A 34 0.59 3.74 -7.46
CA GLU A 34 0.88 2.39 -7.90
C GLU A 34 1.76 1.74 -6.83
N CYS A 35 1.28 0.67 -6.21
CA CYS A 35 1.96 0.01 -5.09
C CYS A 35 2.06 -1.51 -5.31
N GLU A 36 3.19 -2.07 -4.90
CA GLU A 36 3.53 -3.47 -5.02
C GLU A 36 3.94 -4.04 -3.66
N GLY A 37 3.35 -5.17 -3.29
CA GLY A 37 3.58 -5.84 -2.02
C GLY A 37 4.59 -6.98 -2.13
N TRP A 38 5.68 -6.90 -1.38
CA TRP A 38 6.78 -7.87 -1.44
C TRP A 38 6.97 -8.61 -0.12
N SER A 39 7.24 -9.91 -0.21
CA SER A 39 7.70 -10.76 0.91
C SER A 39 8.89 -11.60 0.45
N LEU A 40 9.88 -11.74 1.32
CA LEU A 40 11.02 -12.66 1.12
C LEU A 40 10.82 -14.00 1.85
N GLU A 41 9.76 -14.13 2.62
CA GLU A 41 9.50 -15.27 3.51
C GLU A 41 8.24 -16.02 3.03
N PRO A 42 8.29 -17.36 2.89
CA PRO A 42 7.08 -18.15 2.72
C PRO A 42 6.27 -18.16 4.02
N PRO A 43 4.93 -18.31 3.94
CA PRO A 43 4.12 -18.36 2.74
C PRO A 43 3.99 -16.97 2.09
N TYR A 44 4.22 -16.94 0.77
CA TYR A 44 4.10 -15.75 -0.06
C TYR A 44 2.65 -15.21 -0.03
N LEU A 45 2.40 -14.06 -0.65
CA LEU A 45 1.09 -13.40 -0.78
C LEU A 45 -0.10 -14.38 -0.92
N GLN A 46 -1.16 -14.21 -0.13
CA GLN A 46 -2.27 -15.18 -0.08
C GLN A 46 -3.27 -15.05 -1.23
N VAL A 47 -3.35 -13.90 -1.89
CA VAL A 47 -4.35 -13.62 -2.94
C VAL A 47 -3.73 -12.81 -4.07
N ILE A 48 -3.72 -13.36 -5.28
CA ILE A 48 -3.52 -12.58 -6.52
C ILE A 48 -4.94 -12.08 -6.92
N PRO A 49 -5.16 -10.77 -7.17
CA PRO A 49 -4.20 -9.79 -7.69
C PRO A 49 -3.61 -8.82 -6.65
N ASP A 50 -3.61 -9.11 -5.35
CA ASP A 50 -3.15 -8.16 -4.32
C ASP A 50 -1.64 -7.88 -4.34
N PHE A 51 -0.90 -8.38 -5.34
CA PHE A 51 0.53 -8.10 -5.48
C PHE A 51 0.78 -6.68 -5.99
N TYR A 52 -0.08 -6.17 -6.88
CA TYR A 52 0.09 -4.91 -7.57
C TYR A 52 -1.24 -4.16 -7.59
N LYS A 53 -1.26 -2.93 -7.11
CA LYS A 53 -2.48 -2.11 -6.97
C LYS A 53 -2.27 -0.71 -7.49
N PHE A 54 -3.30 -0.20 -8.14
CA PHE A 54 -3.40 1.19 -8.55
C PHE A 54 -4.67 1.76 -7.92
N GLU A 55 -4.54 2.79 -7.09
CA GLU A 55 -5.68 3.39 -6.39
C GLU A 55 -5.47 4.90 -6.21
N THR A 56 -6.58 5.65 -6.27
CA THR A 56 -6.56 7.09 -6.04
C THR A 56 -7.12 7.40 -4.66
N GLY A 57 -6.38 8.18 -3.88
CA GLY A 57 -6.84 8.57 -2.55
C GLY A 57 -8.13 9.40 -2.63
N PRO A 58 -9.02 9.30 -1.61
CA PRO A 58 -8.74 8.75 -0.28
C PRO A 58 -9.05 7.27 -0.07
N ASN A 59 -9.29 6.51 -1.13
CA ASN A 59 -9.57 5.08 -0.98
C ASN A 59 -8.32 4.37 -0.44
N PRO A 60 -8.43 3.61 0.67
CA PRO A 60 -7.30 2.85 1.19
C PRO A 60 -6.97 1.67 0.28
N MET A 61 -5.70 1.28 0.23
CA MET A 61 -5.27 0.01 -0.34
C MET A 61 -5.12 -1.05 0.75
N PHE A 62 -5.40 -2.30 0.39
CA PHE A 62 -5.25 -3.44 1.29
C PHE A 62 -4.43 -4.54 0.63
N PHE A 63 -3.49 -5.12 1.34
CA PHE A 63 -2.71 -6.28 0.89
C PHE A 63 -2.92 -7.40 1.88
N ARG A 64 -3.20 -8.62 1.42
CA ARG A 64 -3.42 -9.77 2.32
C ARG A 64 -2.27 -10.76 2.27
N TYR A 65 -1.73 -11.05 3.44
CA TYR A 65 -0.65 -11.99 3.67
C TYR A 65 -1.05 -13.01 4.73
N THR A 66 -0.26 -14.07 4.83
CA THR A 66 -0.43 -14.97 5.97
C THR A 66 0.02 -14.27 7.23
N PRO A 67 -0.72 -14.38 8.35
CA PRO A 67 -0.24 -13.90 9.64
C PRO A 67 1.16 -14.43 9.97
N GLY A 68 2.03 -13.54 10.44
CA GLY A 68 3.44 -13.79 10.73
C GLY A 68 4.40 -13.43 9.60
N THR A 69 3.92 -13.26 8.35
CA THR A 69 4.78 -12.90 7.22
C THR A 69 5.35 -11.50 7.37
N ARG A 70 6.66 -11.33 7.14
CA ARG A 70 7.33 -10.03 7.03
C ARG A 70 7.29 -9.50 5.60
N VAL A 71 6.80 -8.28 5.44
CA VAL A 71 6.51 -7.70 4.13
C VAL A 71 6.97 -6.26 4.06
N PHE A 72 7.31 -5.78 2.87
CA PHE A 72 7.48 -4.36 2.58
C PHE A 72 6.66 -4.01 1.35
N ILE A 73 6.29 -2.74 1.22
CA ILE A 73 5.52 -2.24 0.08
C ILE A 73 6.36 -1.19 -0.64
N GLN A 74 6.48 -1.35 -1.94
CA GLN A 74 7.07 -0.36 -2.83
C GLN A 74 5.95 0.43 -3.52
N CYS A 75 6.09 1.75 -3.64
CA CYS A 75 5.08 2.59 -4.29
C CYS A 75 5.70 3.68 -5.17
N ILE A 76 4.99 4.09 -6.22
CA ILE A 76 5.24 5.30 -7.00
C ILE A 76 3.94 6.10 -7.12
N GLY A 77 4.02 7.42 -6.96
CA GLY A 77 2.85 8.30 -6.91
C GLY A 77 2.86 9.33 -8.02
N THR A 78 1.68 9.82 -8.41
CA THR A 78 1.59 10.93 -9.39
C THR A 78 2.22 12.23 -8.88
N GLY A 79 2.30 12.44 -7.56
CA GLY A 79 3.03 13.53 -6.92
C GLY A 79 4.46 13.18 -6.50
N ALA A 80 4.79 11.89 -6.43
CA ALA A 80 6.09 11.36 -6.02
C ALA A 80 6.72 10.50 -7.13
N PRO A 81 7.45 11.09 -8.10
CA PRO A 81 8.01 10.39 -9.26
C PRO A 81 9.30 9.62 -8.92
N TYR A 82 9.29 8.89 -7.83
CA TYR A 82 10.37 8.01 -7.37
C TYR A 82 9.75 6.75 -6.75
N TYR A 83 10.48 5.63 -6.80
CA TYR A 83 10.08 4.44 -6.07
C TYR A 83 10.37 4.62 -4.58
N TYR A 84 9.32 4.78 -3.80
CA TYR A 84 9.39 4.71 -2.35
C TYR A 84 9.37 3.24 -1.91
N VAL A 85 10.33 2.83 -1.09
CA VAL A 85 10.35 1.52 -0.43
C VAL A 85 10.01 1.72 1.03
N GLY A 86 8.86 1.20 1.44
CA GLY A 86 8.38 1.30 2.82
C GLY A 86 9.16 0.42 3.80
N PRO A 87 8.95 0.61 5.11
CA PRO A 87 9.54 -0.23 6.13
C PRO A 87 8.99 -1.67 6.04
N VAL A 88 9.76 -2.62 6.59
CA VAL A 88 9.27 -3.99 6.78
C VAL A 88 8.28 -4.01 7.95
N VAL A 89 7.09 -4.55 7.71
CA VAL A 89 6.04 -4.77 8.70
C VAL A 89 5.69 -6.25 8.80
N THR A 90 5.09 -6.66 9.92
CA THR A 90 4.62 -8.04 10.11
C THR A 90 3.10 -8.08 9.99
N ALA A 91 2.59 -8.96 9.14
CA ALA A 91 1.16 -9.25 9.05
C ALA A 91 0.69 -9.88 10.37
N ILE A 92 -0.27 -9.26 11.05
CA ILE A 92 -0.71 -9.72 12.37
C ILE A 92 -1.92 -10.67 12.27
N PRO A 93 -2.09 -11.61 13.21
CA PRO A 93 -3.23 -12.53 13.25
C PRO A 93 -4.59 -11.83 13.32
#